data_AF-A0A1S3HSA7-F1
#
_entry.id   AF-A0A1S3HSA7-F1
#
_cell.length_a   1.000
_cell.length_b   1.000
_cell.length_c   1.000
_cell.angle_alpha   90.00
_cell.angle_beta   90.00
_cell.angle_gamma   90.00
#
_symmetry.space_group_name_H-M   'P 1'
#
loop_
_entity.id
_entity.type
_entity.pdbx_description
1 polymer ?
#
loop_
_entity_poly.entity_id
_entity_poly.type
_entity_poly.pdbx_seq_one_letter_code
_entity_poly.pdbx_strand_id
1 'polypeptide(L)'
;MSVCQNRVGCSNIAYPKLVVEILPMGFRGLILAVMLSALTTTLTSIFNSASSIFTLDLWTKMRKQATETEKMIVGRIFILVLVVVSIAWIPILNAVQGGQLWNYLQSIYAYIAPPWCMVYLLGAAWNRITEQGAFWGLLVGTAVGVTRMILDWSYPKHGCGEVDTRPAVLAEVHYLHFSILNTAISAIAIVVISLLTTPREPAQLAGTTWFTRNRKRSSVLSLHTQEPGAGPGTNNEEQKQTEGFVY
;
A
#
# COMPACT_ATOMS: atom_id res chain seq x y z
N MET A 1 12.91 -32.89 16.47
CA MET A 1 12.40 -32.82 15.08
C MET A 1 11.06 -33.53 14.84
N SER A 2 10.55 -34.34 15.78
CA SER A 2 9.40 -35.24 15.54
C SER A 2 8.00 -34.60 15.49
N VAL A 3 7.82 -33.36 15.99
CA VAL A 3 6.47 -32.77 16.13
C VAL A 3 6.15 -31.71 15.07
N CYS A 4 7.14 -31.02 14.49
CA CYS A 4 6.89 -29.88 13.60
C CYS A 4 7.69 -29.85 12.30
N GLN A 5 8.55 -30.84 12.04
CA GLN A 5 9.40 -30.92 10.83
C GLN A 5 10.11 -29.60 10.42
N ASN A 6 10.30 -28.68 11.36
CA ASN A 6 10.83 -27.36 11.09
C ASN A 6 11.86 -26.97 12.15
N ARG A 7 12.98 -26.40 11.72
CA ARG A 7 14.12 -26.09 12.60
C ARG A 7 13.93 -24.81 13.41
N VAL A 8 13.08 -23.89 12.97
CA VAL A 8 13.02 -22.51 13.50
C VAL A 8 11.78 -22.25 14.38
N GLY A 9 10.71 -23.04 14.26
CA GLY A 9 9.58 -22.98 15.20
C GLY A 9 8.30 -23.69 14.75
N CYS A 10 7.40 -23.91 15.71
CA CYS A 10 6.07 -24.52 15.52
C CYS A 10 4.91 -23.50 15.60
N SER A 11 5.21 -22.21 15.73
CA SER A 11 4.21 -21.21 16.17
C SER A 11 3.01 -21.11 15.23
N ASN A 12 3.21 -21.26 13.91
CA ASN A 12 2.14 -21.16 12.92
C ASN A 12 1.08 -22.28 13.06
N ILE A 13 1.45 -23.46 13.57
CA ILE A 13 0.52 -24.61 13.71
C ILE A 13 -0.07 -24.74 15.12
N ALA A 14 0.36 -23.90 16.07
CA ALA A 14 -0.05 -24.00 17.46
C ALA A 14 -1.57 -23.86 17.62
N TYR A 15 -2.17 -22.85 16.98
CA TYR A 15 -3.60 -22.59 17.09
C TYR A 15 -4.48 -23.69 16.45
N PRO A 16 -4.26 -24.11 15.19
CA PRO A 16 -5.00 -25.23 14.62
C PRO A 16 -4.86 -26.53 15.43
N LYS A 17 -3.66 -26.79 15.97
CA LYS A 17 -3.41 -27.97 16.78
C LYS A 17 -4.18 -27.93 18.10
N LEU A 18 -4.22 -26.78 18.78
CA LEU A 18 -5.03 -26.56 19.98
C LEU A 18 -6.52 -26.85 19.72
N VAL A 19 -7.05 -26.32 18.61
CA VAL A 19 -8.46 -26.53 18.23
C VAL A 19 -8.76 -28.01 18.00
N VAL A 20 -7.84 -28.73 17.36
CA VAL A 20 -8.02 -30.15 17.02
C VAL A 20 -7.90 -31.07 18.23
N GLU A 21 -6.99 -30.76 19.17
CA GLU A 21 -6.66 -31.62 20.31
C GLU A 21 -7.55 -31.36 21.54
N ILE A 22 -8.02 -30.13 21.76
CA ILE A 22 -8.72 -29.76 23.00
C ILE A 22 -10.24 -29.74 22.84
N LEU A 23 -10.78 -29.35 21.66
CA LEU A 23 -12.22 -29.14 21.54
C LEU A 23 -13.00 -30.47 21.41
N PRO A 24 -14.18 -30.57 22.04
CA PRO A 24 -15.06 -31.72 21.91
C PRO A 24 -15.64 -31.84 20.49
N MET A 25 -16.10 -33.05 20.16
CA MET A 25 -16.78 -33.33 18.89
C MET A 25 -18.00 -32.41 18.71
N GLY A 26 -18.22 -31.93 17.48
CA GLY A 26 -19.18 -30.86 17.18
C GLY A 26 -18.53 -29.48 17.12
N PHE A 27 -18.02 -28.97 18.25
CA PHE A 27 -17.35 -27.66 18.30
C PHE A 27 -16.09 -27.61 17.45
N ARG A 28 -15.35 -28.73 17.37
CA ARG A 28 -14.20 -28.84 16.45
C ARG A 28 -14.58 -28.58 14.99
N GLY A 29 -15.69 -29.15 14.52
CA GLY A 29 -16.17 -28.95 13.15
C GLY A 29 -16.64 -27.52 12.91
N LEU A 30 -17.34 -26.94 13.90
CA LEU A 30 -17.79 -25.55 13.86
C LEU A 30 -16.60 -24.59 13.70
N ILE A 31 -15.57 -24.71 14.55
CA ILE A 31 -14.42 -23.80 14.51
C ILE A 31 -13.63 -23.95 13.20
N LEU A 32 -13.42 -25.18 12.72
CA LEU A 32 -12.74 -25.40 11.43
C LEU A 32 -13.53 -24.78 10.26
N ALA A 33 -14.86 -24.89 10.26
CA ALA A 33 -15.71 -24.27 9.26
C ALA A 33 -15.62 -22.74 9.31
N VAL A 34 -15.68 -22.14 10.51
CA VAL A 34 -15.52 -20.69 10.70
C VAL A 34 -14.15 -20.21 10.24
N MET A 35 -13.08 -20.95 10.55
CA MET A 35 -11.72 -20.60 10.10
C MET A 35 -11.60 -20.64 8.57
N LEU A 36 -12.09 -21.69 7.92
CA LEU A 36 -12.08 -21.80 6.46
C LEU A 36 -12.92 -20.69 5.82
N SER A 37 -14.10 -20.39 6.37
CA SER A 37 -14.95 -19.30 5.89
C SER A 37 -14.29 -17.94 6.06
N ALA A 38 -13.66 -17.68 7.20
CA ALA A 38 -12.96 -16.42 7.43
C ALA A 38 -11.81 -16.23 6.43
N LEU A 39 -11.04 -17.29 6.17
CA LEU A 39 -9.96 -17.28 5.19
C LEU A 39 -10.49 -17.01 3.77
N THR A 40 -11.57 -17.67 3.34
CA THR A 40 -12.14 -17.45 2.00
C THR A 40 -12.70 -16.04 1.86
N THR A 41 -13.33 -15.47 2.89
CA THR A 41 -13.81 -14.09 2.89
C THR A 41 -12.67 -13.09 2.74
N THR A 42 -11.60 -13.23 3.53
CA THR A 42 -10.43 -12.33 3.43
C THR A 42 -9.75 -12.41 2.07
N LEU A 43 -9.53 -13.63 1.54
CA LEU A 43 -8.95 -13.82 0.21
C LEU A 43 -9.82 -13.20 -0.89
N THR A 44 -11.15 -13.41 -0.81
CA THR A 44 -12.10 -12.83 -1.77
C THR A 44 -12.05 -11.30 -1.75
N SER A 45 -11.99 -10.69 -0.56
CA SER A 45 -11.87 -9.23 -0.44
C SER A 45 -10.57 -8.70 -1.05
N ILE A 46 -9.43 -9.34 -0.77
CA ILE A 46 -8.12 -8.91 -1.29
C ILE A 46 -8.09 -9.00 -2.82
N PHE A 47 -8.54 -10.13 -3.39
CA PHE A 47 -8.54 -10.31 -4.85
C PHE A 47 -9.53 -9.38 -5.55
N ASN A 48 -10.68 -9.11 -4.95
CA ASN A 48 -11.64 -8.16 -5.51
C ASN A 48 -11.08 -6.73 -5.51
N SER A 49 -10.49 -6.28 -4.40
CA SER A 49 -9.85 -4.96 -4.33
C SER A 49 -8.68 -4.82 -5.31
N ALA A 50 -7.82 -5.83 -5.43
CA ALA A 50 -6.71 -5.83 -6.38
C ALA A 50 -7.20 -5.78 -7.85
N SER A 51 -8.27 -6.50 -8.15
CA SER A 51 -8.94 -6.47 -9.45
C SER A 51 -9.53 -5.09 -9.76
N SER A 52 -10.17 -4.43 -8.79
CA SER A 52 -10.67 -3.08 -8.96
C SER A 52 -9.55 -2.08 -9.22
N ILE A 53 -8.45 -2.13 -8.46
CA ILE A 53 -7.26 -1.28 -8.68
C ILE A 53 -6.70 -1.52 -10.09
N PHE A 54 -6.52 -2.77 -10.50
CA PHE A 54 -5.99 -3.08 -11.84
C PHE A 54 -6.91 -2.60 -12.96
N THR A 55 -8.22 -2.86 -12.84
CA THR A 55 -9.18 -2.50 -13.89
C THR A 55 -9.47 -1.01 -13.97
N LEU A 56 -9.60 -0.33 -12.83
CA LEU A 56 -9.94 1.10 -12.78
C LEU A 56 -8.72 2.00 -12.90
N ASP A 57 -7.58 1.65 -12.32
CA ASP A 57 -6.42 2.55 -12.26
C ASP A 57 -5.40 2.30 -13.37
N LEU A 58 -5.28 1.05 -13.85
CA LEU A 58 -4.30 0.67 -14.89
C LEU A 58 -4.96 0.42 -16.25
N TRP A 59 -6.01 -0.40 -16.30
CA TRP A 59 -6.63 -0.79 -17.57
C TRP A 59 -7.30 0.40 -18.28
N THR A 60 -7.99 1.28 -17.57
CA THR A 60 -8.59 2.49 -18.15
C THR A 60 -7.54 3.47 -18.70
N LYS A 61 -6.36 3.55 -18.10
CA LYS A 61 -5.25 4.38 -18.60
C LYS A 61 -4.66 3.83 -19.89
N MET A 62 -4.53 2.50 -19.99
CA MET A 62 -4.04 1.84 -21.20
C MET A 62 -5.08 1.83 -22.32
N ARG A 63 -6.35 1.58 -21.99
CA ARG A 63 -7.48 1.53 -22.92
C ARG A 63 -8.55 2.54 -22.53
N LYS A 64 -8.43 3.75 -23.08
CA LYS A 64 -9.28 4.91 -22.77
C LYS A 64 -10.76 4.74 -23.11
N GLN A 65 -11.11 3.80 -23.99
CA GLN A 65 -12.50 3.48 -24.36
C GLN A 65 -12.85 2.01 -24.04
N ALA A 66 -12.57 1.57 -22.81
CA ALA A 66 -13.00 0.26 -22.35
C ALA A 66 -14.50 0.27 -22.00
N THR A 67 -15.25 -0.70 -22.52
CA THR A 67 -16.67 -0.88 -22.15
C THR A 67 -16.79 -1.48 -20.75
N GLU A 68 -17.94 -1.30 -20.08
CA GLU A 68 -18.16 -1.85 -18.73
C GLU A 68 -18.05 -3.39 -18.71
N THR A 69 -18.58 -4.06 -19.73
CA THR A 69 -18.47 -5.52 -19.88
C THR A 69 -17.01 -5.96 -19.99
N GLU A 70 -16.19 -5.19 -20.72
CA GLU A 70 -14.76 -5.48 -20.85
C GLU A 70 -14.03 -5.35 -19.50
N LYS A 71 -14.29 -4.28 -18.73
CA LYS A 71 -13.70 -4.10 -17.40
C LYS A 71 -14.05 -5.28 -16.47
N MET A 72 -15.31 -5.74 -16.49
CA MET A 72 -15.74 -6.90 -15.71
C MET A 72 -15.01 -8.20 -16.10
N ILE A 73 -14.85 -8.46 -17.41
CA ILE A 73 -14.15 -9.65 -17.90
C ILE A 73 -12.67 -9.61 -17.53
N VAL A 74 -12.00 -8.48 -17.78
CA VAL A 74 -10.58 -8.29 -17.45
C VAL A 74 -10.35 -8.46 -15.94
N GLY A 75 -11.23 -7.91 -15.11
CA GLY A 75 -11.16 -8.09 -13.66
C GLY A 75 -11.25 -9.55 -13.23
N ARG A 76 -12.18 -10.33 -13.81
CA ARG A 76 -12.31 -11.77 -13.51
C ARG A 76 -11.08 -12.57 -13.96
N ILE A 77 -10.53 -12.26 -15.13
CA ILE A 77 -9.30 -12.90 -15.63
C ILE A 77 -8.12 -12.56 -14.71
N PHE A 78 -8.01 -11.31 -14.29
CA PHE A 78 -6.95 -10.88 -13.37
C PHE A 78 -7.00 -11.62 -12.03
N ILE A 79 -8.20 -11.85 -11.47
CA ILE A 79 -8.36 -12.67 -10.27
C ILE A 79 -7.81 -14.09 -10.48
N LEU A 80 -8.13 -14.74 -11.61
CA LEU A 80 -7.61 -16.08 -11.92
C LEU A 80 -6.07 -16.08 -11.99
N VAL A 81 -5.48 -15.07 -12.62
CA VAL A 81 -4.02 -14.91 -12.70
C VAL A 81 -3.41 -14.73 -11.30
N LEU A 82 -4.01 -13.88 -10.46
CA LEU A 82 -3.55 -13.67 -9.09
C LEU A 82 -3.59 -14.95 -8.24
N VAL A 83 -4.63 -15.78 -8.41
CA VAL A 83 -4.73 -17.07 -7.71
C VAL A 83 -3.57 -17.99 -8.11
N VAL A 84 -3.28 -18.11 -9.41
CA VAL A 84 -2.18 -18.95 -9.91
C VAL A 84 -0.83 -18.46 -9.37
N VAL A 85 -0.57 -17.15 -9.42
CA VAL A 85 0.68 -16.56 -8.89
C VAL A 85 0.79 -16.77 -7.38
N SER A 86 -0.31 -16.64 -6.63
CA SER A 86 -0.33 -16.84 -5.18
C SER A 86 0.03 -18.29 -4.80
N ILE A 87 -0.49 -19.28 -5.54
CA ILE A 87 -0.16 -20.70 -5.34
C ILE A 87 1.32 -20.95 -5.68
N ALA A 88 1.82 -20.37 -6.77
CA ALA A 88 3.22 -20.47 -7.17
C ALA A 88 4.20 -19.87 -6.14
N TRP A 89 3.73 -18.96 -5.27
CA TRP A 89 4.55 -18.31 -4.24
C TRP A 89 4.72 -19.14 -2.95
N ILE A 90 3.84 -20.13 -2.69
CA ILE A 90 3.89 -21.01 -1.51
C ILE A 90 5.27 -21.67 -1.29
N PRO A 91 5.94 -22.28 -2.30
CA PRO A 91 7.23 -22.93 -2.08
C PRO A 91 8.32 -21.94 -1.63
N ILE A 92 8.29 -20.70 -2.14
CA ILE A 92 9.23 -19.65 -1.75
C ILE A 92 9.04 -19.34 -0.26
N LEU A 93 7.80 -19.12 0.18
CA LEU A 93 7.49 -18.85 1.60
C LEU A 93 8.02 -19.93 2.55
N ASN A 94 7.90 -21.20 2.16
CA ASN A 94 8.41 -22.31 2.95
C ASN A 94 9.95 -22.34 3.01
N ALA A 95 10.63 -21.94 1.94
CA ALA A 95 12.09 -21.92 1.88
C ALA A 95 12.70 -20.79 2.73
N VAL A 96 12.08 -19.61 2.80
CA VAL A 96 12.71 -18.43 3.42
C VAL A 96 12.51 -18.37 4.94
N GLN A 97 11.43 -18.95 5.51
CA GLN A 97 10.94 -18.51 6.82
C GLN A 97 10.67 -19.57 7.88
N GLY A 98 10.93 -20.86 7.61
CA GLY A 98 11.25 -21.88 8.62
C GLY A 98 10.43 -21.96 9.94
N GLY A 99 9.22 -21.39 10.01
CA GLY A 99 8.36 -21.42 11.21
C GLY A 99 7.97 -20.07 11.82
N GLN A 100 8.40 -18.92 11.27
CA GLN A 100 8.05 -17.58 11.77
C GLN A 100 7.34 -16.70 10.73
N LEU A 101 6.18 -17.16 10.23
CA LEU A 101 5.45 -16.48 9.14
C LEU A 101 5.01 -15.05 9.52
N TRP A 102 4.65 -14.84 10.79
CA TRP A 102 4.26 -13.50 11.26
C TRP A 102 5.39 -12.47 11.14
N ASN A 103 6.61 -12.83 11.52
CA ASN A 103 7.77 -11.94 11.44
C ASN A 103 8.11 -11.60 9.99
N TYR A 104 7.97 -12.57 9.08
CA TYR A 104 8.11 -12.35 7.64
C TYR A 104 7.13 -11.30 7.12
N LEU A 105 5.83 -11.50 7.37
CA LEU A 105 4.79 -10.60 6.89
C LEU A 105 5.01 -9.19 7.45
N GLN A 106 5.28 -9.09 8.75
CA GLN A 106 5.57 -7.80 9.40
C GLN A 106 6.81 -7.13 8.83
N SER A 107 7.87 -7.88 8.51
CA SER A 107 9.08 -7.29 7.91
C SER A 107 8.80 -6.70 6.52
N ILE A 108 8.04 -7.38 5.66
CA ILE A 108 7.67 -6.86 4.34
C ILE A 108 6.82 -5.59 4.49
N TYR A 109 5.81 -5.61 5.37
CA TYR A 109 5.00 -4.42 5.65
C TYR A 109 5.87 -3.26 6.14
N ALA A 110 6.83 -3.52 7.04
CA ALA A 110 7.74 -2.53 7.57
C ALA A 110 8.68 -1.90 6.52
N TYR A 111 8.92 -2.57 5.38
CA TYR A 111 9.76 -2.06 4.29
C TYR A 111 8.97 -1.21 3.29
N ILE A 112 7.74 -1.60 2.96
CA ILE A 112 6.96 -1.00 1.86
C ILE A 112 5.94 0.03 2.36
N ALA A 113 5.25 -0.24 3.47
CA ALA A 113 4.17 0.63 3.95
C ALA A 113 4.61 2.03 4.41
N PRO A 114 5.78 2.25 5.04
CA PRO A 114 6.08 3.55 5.64
C PRO A 114 6.17 4.72 4.66
N PRO A 115 6.85 4.60 3.49
CA PRO A 115 6.84 5.66 2.49
C PRO A 115 5.42 6.00 2.00
N TRP A 116 4.54 5.00 1.85
CA TRP A 116 3.16 5.20 1.41
C TRP A 116 2.39 5.99 2.46
N CYS A 117 2.45 5.57 3.73
CA CYS A 117 1.84 6.29 4.84
C CYS A 117 2.35 7.72 4.93
N MET A 118 3.67 7.94 4.76
CA MET A 118 4.28 9.26 4.88
C MET A 118 3.77 10.24 3.83
N VAL A 119 3.62 9.80 2.57
CA VAL A 119 3.05 10.62 1.49
C VAL A 119 1.61 11.02 1.79
N TYR A 120 0.78 10.09 2.27
CA TYR A 120 -0.61 10.40 2.62
C TYR A 120 -0.71 11.35 3.82
N LEU A 121 0.07 11.10 4.87
CA LEU A 121 0.08 11.94 6.08
C LEU A 121 0.53 13.36 5.78
N LEU A 122 1.66 13.50 5.07
CA LEU A 122 2.14 14.80 4.64
C LEU A 122 1.12 15.44 3.68
N GLY A 123 0.63 14.69 2.69
CA GLY A 123 -0.33 15.16 1.69
C GLY A 123 -1.59 15.78 2.31
N ALA A 124 -2.09 15.19 3.40
CA ALA A 124 -3.23 15.71 4.13
C ALA A 124 -2.88 16.87 5.09
N ALA A 125 -1.70 16.82 5.73
CA ALA A 125 -1.32 17.75 6.79
C ALA A 125 -0.57 19.01 6.31
N TRP A 126 0.02 19.01 5.11
CA TRP A 126 0.89 20.10 4.66
C TRP A 126 0.57 20.60 3.26
N ASN A 127 0.18 21.89 3.18
CA ASN A 127 -0.29 22.53 1.95
C ASN A 127 0.80 22.76 0.88
N ARG A 128 2.07 22.56 1.23
CA ARG A 128 3.21 22.87 0.34
C ARG A 128 3.72 21.67 -0.44
N ILE A 129 3.06 20.53 -0.33
CA ILE A 129 3.49 19.33 -1.05
C ILE A 129 3.21 19.47 -2.54
N THR A 130 4.23 19.17 -3.32
CA THR A 130 4.16 19.16 -4.77
C THR A 130 3.96 17.73 -5.27
N GLU A 131 3.41 17.59 -6.47
CA GLU A 131 3.23 16.27 -7.12
C GLU A 131 4.58 15.56 -7.31
N GLN A 132 5.61 16.30 -7.72
CA GLN A 132 6.97 15.79 -7.87
C GLN A 132 7.58 15.36 -6.54
N GLY A 133 7.39 16.14 -5.47
CA GLY A 133 7.87 15.80 -4.13
C GLY A 133 7.23 14.52 -3.59
N ALA A 134 5.92 14.35 -3.79
CA ALA A 134 5.21 13.13 -3.43
C ALA A 134 5.71 11.93 -4.25
N PHE A 135 5.82 12.07 -5.57
CA PHE A 135 6.24 10.97 -6.47
C PHE A 135 7.68 10.53 -6.21
N TRP A 136 8.64 11.46 -6.24
CA TRP A 136 10.06 11.13 -6.06
C TRP A 136 10.37 10.75 -4.62
N GLY A 137 9.72 11.37 -3.64
CA GLY A 137 9.88 11.00 -2.23
C GLY A 137 9.36 9.59 -1.93
N LEU A 138 8.21 9.22 -2.51
CA LEU A 138 7.70 7.85 -2.47
C LEU A 138 8.66 6.86 -3.12
N LEU A 139 9.18 7.21 -4.30
CA LEU A 139 10.09 6.36 -5.07
C LEU A 139 11.38 6.10 -4.30
N VAL A 140 11.99 7.14 -3.72
CA VAL A 140 13.21 7.03 -2.90
C VAL A 140 12.98 6.16 -1.68
N GLY A 141 11.92 6.42 -0.90
CA GLY A 141 11.61 5.62 0.29
C GLY A 141 11.28 4.16 -0.04
N THR A 142 10.56 3.92 -1.13
CA THR A 142 10.25 2.56 -1.59
C THR A 142 11.50 1.86 -2.10
N ALA A 143 12.38 2.54 -2.84
CA ALA A 143 13.65 1.99 -3.29
C ALA A 143 14.53 1.58 -2.10
N VAL A 144 14.67 2.42 -1.09
CA VAL A 144 15.41 2.11 0.16
C VAL A 144 14.81 0.89 0.86
N GLY A 145 13.48 0.82 0.96
CA GLY A 145 12.77 -0.34 1.52
C GLY A 145 13.00 -1.63 0.73
N VAL A 146 12.91 -1.57 -0.60
CA VAL A 146 13.16 -2.71 -1.49
C VAL A 146 14.62 -3.16 -1.43
N THR A 147 15.59 -2.24 -1.36
CA THR A 147 17.00 -2.59 -1.15
C THR A 147 17.18 -3.38 0.15
N ARG A 148 16.56 -2.96 1.25
CA ARG A 148 16.58 -3.71 2.52
C ARG A 148 15.95 -5.10 2.37
N MET A 149 14.82 -5.20 1.66
CA MET A 149 14.14 -6.47 1.40
C MET A 149 15.02 -7.44 0.60
N ILE A 150 15.68 -6.95 -0.45
CA ILE A 150 16.60 -7.76 -1.26
C ILE A 150 17.78 -8.22 -0.41
N LEU A 151 18.37 -7.33 0.39
CA LEU A 151 19.48 -7.68 1.28
C LEU A 151 19.09 -8.75 2.30
N ASP A 152 17.90 -8.67 2.91
CA ASP A 152 17.42 -9.72 3.84
C ASP A 152 17.20 -11.07 3.14
N TRP A 153 16.83 -11.06 1.87
CA TRP A 153 16.68 -12.28 1.09
C TRP A 153 18.04 -12.86 0.66
N SER A 154 18.99 -12.00 0.29
CA SER A 154 20.35 -12.40 -0.09
C SER A 154 21.16 -12.91 1.11
N TYR A 155 20.94 -12.36 2.30
CA TYR A 155 21.62 -12.75 3.52
C TYR A 155 20.63 -13.22 4.60
N PRO A 156 20.08 -14.44 4.46
CA PRO A 156 19.13 -14.98 5.42
C PRO A 156 19.76 -15.10 6.81
N LYS A 157 18.93 -14.99 7.85
CA LYS A 157 19.37 -15.23 9.23
C LYS A 157 19.85 -16.68 9.37
N HIS A 158 21.11 -16.84 9.76
CA HIS A 158 21.71 -18.14 10.06
C HIS A 158 21.11 -18.75 11.34
N GLY A 159 21.26 -20.06 11.49
CA GLY A 159 20.82 -20.76 12.70
C GLY A 159 21.62 -20.31 13.92
N CYS A 160 21.08 -20.55 15.12
CA CYS A 160 21.82 -20.28 16.35
C CYS A 160 23.13 -21.09 16.37
N GLY A 161 24.28 -20.41 16.54
CA GLY A 161 25.60 -21.03 16.64
C GLY A 161 26.45 -21.01 15.36
N GLU A 162 25.97 -20.45 14.26
CA GLU A 162 26.74 -20.24 13.03
C GLU A 162 27.32 -18.81 12.96
N VAL A 163 28.45 -18.64 12.27
CA VAL A 163 29.10 -17.34 12.10
C VAL A 163 28.22 -16.43 11.25
N ASP A 164 27.85 -15.25 11.77
CA ASP A 164 26.99 -14.32 11.06
C ASP A 164 27.78 -13.59 9.96
N THR A 165 27.46 -13.89 8.71
CA THR A 165 28.07 -13.26 7.52
C THR A 165 27.34 -12.00 7.06
N ARG A 166 26.29 -11.57 7.80
CA ARG A 166 25.49 -10.39 7.45
C ARG A 166 26.27 -9.09 7.69
N PRO A 167 26.13 -8.08 6.81
CA PRO A 167 26.67 -6.75 7.08
C PRO A 167 26.06 -6.18 8.37
N ALA A 168 26.83 -5.41 9.15
CA ALA A 168 26.43 -4.92 10.48
C ALA A 168 25.07 -4.19 10.48
N VAL A 169 24.78 -3.41 9.44
CA VAL A 169 23.49 -2.71 9.25
C VAL A 169 22.30 -3.69 9.19
N LEU A 170 22.52 -4.91 8.69
CA LEU A 170 21.51 -5.98 8.61
C LEU A 170 21.37 -6.78 9.91
N ALA A 171 22.49 -6.98 10.60
CA ALA A 171 22.56 -7.78 11.81
C ALA A 171 22.01 -7.01 13.03
N GLU A 172 22.36 -5.73 13.15
CA GLU A 172 22.07 -4.91 14.33
C GLU A 172 20.73 -4.16 14.23
N VAL A 173 20.30 -3.77 13.02
CA VAL A 173 19.08 -2.99 12.84
C VAL A 173 17.88 -3.92 12.59
N HIS A 174 17.05 -4.07 13.63
CA HIS A 174 15.77 -4.75 13.52
C HIS A 174 14.84 -4.07 12.50
N TYR A 175 14.00 -4.85 11.80
CA TYR A 175 13.14 -4.33 10.73
C TYR A 175 12.23 -3.18 11.18
N LEU A 176 11.82 -3.17 12.45
CA LEU A 176 10.98 -2.11 13.02
C LEU A 176 11.73 -0.77 13.17
N HIS A 177 13.00 -0.81 13.61
CA HIS A 177 13.84 0.38 13.68
C HIS A 177 14.15 0.90 12.28
N PHE A 178 14.42 0.00 11.34
CA PHE A 178 14.58 0.36 9.93
C PHE A 178 13.33 1.04 9.37
N SER A 179 12.13 0.59 9.75
CA SER A 179 10.87 1.21 9.33
C SER A 179 10.77 2.68 9.73
N ILE A 180 11.19 3.02 10.95
CA ILE A 180 11.23 4.40 11.45
C ILE A 180 12.24 5.23 10.65
N LEU A 181 13.43 4.66 10.39
CA LEU A 181 14.44 5.31 9.55
C LEU A 181 13.93 5.55 8.12
N ASN A 182 13.27 4.56 7.52
CA ASN A 182 12.71 4.68 6.16
C ASN A 182 11.57 5.72 6.11
N THR A 183 10.79 5.82 7.18
CA THR A 183 9.79 6.90 7.34
C THR A 183 10.47 8.27 7.38
N ALA A 184 11.54 8.42 8.15
CA ALA A 184 12.27 9.68 8.23
C ALA A 184 12.93 10.04 6.87
N ILE A 185 13.56 9.08 6.20
CA ILE A 185 14.19 9.28 4.88
C ILE A 185 13.15 9.71 3.85
N SER A 186 12.01 9.00 3.79
CA SER A 186 10.91 9.37 2.88
C SER A 186 10.32 10.74 3.21
N ALA A 187 10.10 11.07 4.49
CA ALA A 187 9.63 12.39 4.90
C ALA A 187 10.59 13.51 4.47
N ILE A 188 11.89 13.34 4.71
CA ILE A 188 12.92 14.29 4.32
C ILE A 188 12.95 14.44 2.79
N ALA A 189 12.93 13.33 2.04
CA ALA A 189 12.92 13.38 0.58
C ALA A 189 11.69 14.12 0.04
N ILE A 190 10.48 13.83 0.55
CA ILE A 190 9.25 14.52 0.17
C ILE A 190 9.36 16.01 0.46
N VAL A 191 9.83 16.38 1.66
CA VAL A 191 9.93 17.78 2.09
C VAL A 191 10.94 18.54 1.25
N VAL A 192 12.17 18.02 1.10
CA VAL A 192 13.24 18.67 0.35
C VAL A 192 12.83 18.85 -1.11
N ILE A 193 12.33 17.81 -1.77
CA ILE A 193 11.93 17.90 -3.18
C ILE A 193 10.72 18.82 -3.35
N SER A 194 9.76 18.81 -2.42
CA SER A 194 8.63 19.74 -2.45
C SER A 194 9.06 21.20 -2.30
N LEU A 195 10.07 21.47 -1.46
CA LEU A 195 10.60 22.83 -1.29
C LEU A 195 11.42 23.32 -2.48
N LEU A 196 12.09 22.41 -3.19
CA LEU A 196 12.88 22.70 -4.39
C LEU A 196 12.03 22.80 -5.67
N THR A 197 10.78 22.31 -5.64
CA THR A 197 9.87 22.34 -6.79
C THR A 197 8.92 23.54 -6.73
N THR A 198 8.40 23.96 -7.87
CA THR A 198 7.40 25.03 -7.96
C THR A 198 6.17 24.74 -7.09
N PRO A 199 5.71 25.70 -6.28
CA PRO A 199 4.53 25.53 -5.44
C PRO A 199 3.26 25.36 -6.28
N ARG A 200 2.31 24.60 -5.75
CA ARG A 200 1.04 24.31 -6.40
C ARG A 200 0.11 25.51 -6.37
N GLU A 201 -0.67 25.69 -7.44
CA GLU A 201 -1.66 26.76 -7.53
C GLU A 201 -2.75 26.64 -6.44
N PRO A 202 -3.17 27.74 -5.77
CA PRO A 202 -4.16 27.71 -4.69
C PRO A 202 -5.51 27.07 -5.06
N ALA A 203 -5.94 27.17 -6.31
CA ALA A 203 -7.17 26.56 -6.81
C ALA A 203 -7.11 25.02 -6.83
N GLN A 204 -5.92 24.44 -6.95
CA GLN A 204 -5.71 23.00 -6.90
C GLN A 204 -5.61 22.45 -5.46
N LEU A 205 -5.37 23.33 -4.49
CA LEU A 205 -5.28 23.01 -3.06
C LEU A 205 -6.65 23.09 -2.36
N ALA A 206 -7.69 23.63 -2.99
CA ALA A 206 -9.02 23.77 -2.40
C ALA A 206 -9.65 22.40 -2.12
N GLY A 207 -9.96 22.11 -0.84
CA GLY A 207 -10.61 20.87 -0.42
C GLY A 207 -9.70 19.64 -0.31
N THR A 208 -8.39 19.75 -0.58
CA THR A 208 -7.48 18.58 -0.62
C THR A 208 -6.69 18.35 0.65
N THR A 209 -6.44 19.38 1.46
CA THR A 209 -5.71 19.27 2.72
C THR A 209 -6.61 19.59 3.91
N TRP A 210 -6.19 19.21 5.12
CA TRP A 210 -6.95 19.49 6.34
C TRP A 210 -7.23 21.00 6.52
N PHE A 211 -6.25 21.85 6.18
CA PHE A 211 -6.35 23.31 6.32
C PHE A 211 -7.17 23.98 5.22
N THR A 212 -7.33 23.35 4.06
CA THR A 212 -8.11 23.90 2.93
C THR A 212 -9.47 23.21 2.75
N ARG A 213 -9.86 22.31 3.65
CA ARG A 213 -11.09 21.49 3.57
C ARG A 213 -12.36 22.31 3.31
N ASN A 214 -12.46 23.51 3.89
CA ASN A 214 -13.65 24.36 3.77
C ASN A 214 -13.62 25.30 2.55
N ARG A 215 -12.53 25.31 1.75
CA ARG A 215 -12.42 26.17 0.56
C ARG A 215 -13.01 25.44 -0.65
N LYS A 216 -14.00 26.04 -1.30
CA LYS A 216 -14.54 25.53 -2.57
C LYS A 216 -13.64 25.98 -3.72
N ARG A 217 -13.36 25.08 -4.68
CA ARG A 217 -12.56 25.41 -5.87
C ARG A 217 -13.17 26.57 -6.67
N SER A 218 -14.50 26.61 -6.78
CA SER A 218 -15.23 27.69 -7.49
C SER A 218 -15.04 29.07 -6.85
N SER A 219 -15.02 29.16 -5.51
CA SER A 219 -14.83 30.44 -4.81
C SER A 219 -13.40 30.99 -4.94
N VAL A 220 -12.41 30.11 -5.10
CA VAL A 220 -11.00 30.52 -5.29
C VAL A 220 -10.77 30.99 -6.72
N LEU A 221 -11.40 30.33 -7.71
CA LEU A 221 -11.31 30.73 -9.10
C LEU A 221 -11.96 32.11 -9.33
N SER A 222 -13.12 32.37 -8.74
CA SER A 222 -13.80 33.68 -8.84
C SER A 222 -13.04 34.82 -8.17
N LEU A 223 -12.32 34.56 -7.07
CA LEU A 223 -11.47 35.56 -6.41
C LEU A 223 -10.29 35.99 -7.29
N HIS A 224 -9.71 35.08 -8.07
CA HIS A 224 -8.65 35.42 -9.02
C HIS A 224 -9.16 36.20 -10.23
N THR A 225 -10.43 36.02 -10.64
CA THR A 225 -11.03 36.82 -11.71
C THR A 225 -11.40 38.24 -11.27
N GLN A 226 -11.39 38.54 -9.96
CA GLN A 226 -11.93 39.80 -9.40
C GLN A 226 -10.88 40.81 -8.90
N GLU A 227 -9.58 40.54 -8.98
CA GLU A 227 -8.53 41.56 -8.77
C GLU A 227 -8.27 42.40 -10.04
N PRO A 228 -7.93 43.70 -9.91
CA PRO A 228 -8.52 44.75 -10.75
C PRO A 228 -7.77 44.99 -12.06
N GLY A 229 -8.42 44.70 -13.18
CA GLY A 229 -7.92 45.06 -14.52
C GLY A 229 -8.91 44.97 -15.69
N ALA A 230 -10.13 44.46 -15.50
CA ALA A 230 -11.12 44.41 -16.58
C ALA A 230 -12.52 44.76 -16.04
N GLY A 231 -13.14 45.75 -16.69
CA GLY A 231 -14.47 46.27 -16.37
C GLY A 231 -15.61 45.25 -16.55
N PRO A 232 -16.85 45.63 -16.18
CA PRO A 232 -17.96 44.70 -16.04
C PRO A 232 -18.45 44.24 -17.41
N GLY A 233 -18.20 42.97 -17.73
CA GLY A 233 -18.74 42.29 -18.91
C GLY A 233 -19.54 41.07 -18.46
N THR A 234 -20.84 41.14 -18.70
CA THR A 234 -21.84 40.06 -18.70
C THR A 234 -21.28 38.68 -19.04
N ASN A 235 -21.72 37.63 -18.32
CA ASN A 235 -22.14 36.33 -18.89
C ASN A 235 -22.64 35.39 -17.78
N ASN A 236 -23.96 35.39 -17.57
CA ASN A 236 -24.67 34.52 -16.63
C ASN A 236 -25.20 33.23 -17.28
N GLU A 237 -24.70 32.82 -18.45
CA GLU A 237 -25.31 31.72 -19.22
C GLU A 237 -24.43 30.48 -19.44
N GLU A 238 -23.11 30.52 -19.18
CA GLU A 238 -22.23 29.34 -19.41
C GLU A 238 -22.08 28.38 -18.22
N GLN A 239 -22.56 28.73 -17.03
CA GLN A 239 -22.34 27.92 -15.81
C GLN A 239 -23.17 26.62 -15.72
N LYS A 240 -24.17 26.41 -16.59
CA LYS A 240 -25.04 25.22 -16.50
C LYS A 240 -24.59 24.01 -17.31
N GLN A 241 -23.55 24.12 -18.14
CA GLN A 241 -23.23 23.07 -19.10
C GLN A 241 -22.00 22.21 -18.75
N THR A 242 -21.20 22.63 -17.77
CA THR A 242 -19.97 21.91 -17.36
C THR A 242 -20.15 20.99 -16.14
N GLU A 243 -21.29 21.01 -15.45
CA GLU A 243 -21.58 20.06 -14.35
C GLU A 243 -21.84 18.61 -14.82
N GLY A 244 -21.92 18.37 -16.14
CA GLY A 244 -22.17 17.04 -16.72
C GLY A 244 -20.93 16.18 -17.01
N PHE A 245 -19.72 16.65 -16.70
CA PHE A 245 -18.48 15.99 -17.15
C PHE A 245 -17.43 15.82 -16.04
N VAL A 246 -17.84 15.33 -14.88
CA VAL A 246 -16.90 14.76 -13.90
C VAL A 246 -17.54 13.51 -13.28
N TYR A 247 -17.22 12.36 -13.86
CA TYR A 247 -17.16 11.08 -13.15
C TYR A 247 -15.70 10.76 -12.86
#